data_AF-A0A847ZC85-F1
#
_entry.id   AF-A0A847ZC85-F1
#
_cell.length_a   1.000
_cell.length_b   1.000
_cell.length_c   1.000
_cell.angle_alpha   90.00
_cell.angle_beta   90.00
_cell.angle_gamma   90.00
#
_symmetry.space_group_name_H-M   'P 1'
#
loop_
_entity.id
_entity.type
_entity.pdbx_description
1 polymer ?
#
loop_
_entity_poly.entity_id
_entity_poly.type
_entity_poly.pdbx_seq_one_letter_code
_entity_poly.pdbx_strand_id
1 'polypeptide(L)'
;MPFRLRHVHAYALVEDGQAALFDAGMLMPGAGEKLEADLAGIGLSTADIRDVYLTHTHTDHCGLAGWIQEKSNARLHLSDEARQMYDLFQQGEDLIARARLFYARHGLPARDVEAIVEEIEDLRGRIPRLDVATLLRDRETRRFGSRA
;
A
#
# COMPACT_ATOMS: atom_id res chain seq x y z
N MET A 1 8.63 8.88 7.44
CA MET A 1 7.99 7.72 8.09
C MET A 1 8.60 7.49 9.47
N PRO A 2 7.83 7.00 10.46
CA PRO A 2 8.28 6.79 11.84
C PRO A 2 9.15 5.52 12.01
N PHE A 3 9.99 5.19 11.03
CA PHE A 3 10.81 3.97 11.02
C PHE A 3 12.27 4.26 10.65
N ARG A 4 13.16 3.29 10.89
CA ARG A 4 14.58 3.39 10.52
C ARG A 4 14.81 3.66 9.03
N LEU A 5 13.94 3.14 8.15
CA LEU A 5 14.01 3.36 6.69
C LEU A 5 13.77 4.84 6.30
N ARG A 6 13.10 5.62 7.16
CA ARG A 6 12.79 7.07 7.06
C ARG A 6 11.91 7.50 5.88
N HIS A 7 12.07 6.91 4.71
CA HIS A 7 11.37 7.26 3.47
C HIS A 7 11.02 6.02 2.65
N VAL A 8 10.00 6.18 1.82
CA VAL A 8 9.58 5.27 0.75
C VAL A 8 9.38 6.14 -0.48
N HIS A 9 9.57 5.58 -1.67
CA HIS A 9 9.34 6.28 -2.92
C HIS A 9 8.05 5.77 -3.56
N ALA A 10 7.18 6.71 -3.94
CA ALA A 10 6.13 6.47 -4.91
C ALA A 10 6.53 7.15 -6.21
N TYR A 11 6.14 6.57 -7.34
CA TYR A 11 6.50 7.08 -8.67
C TYR A 11 5.24 7.43 -9.45
N ALA A 12 5.28 8.50 -10.23
CA ALA A 12 4.21 8.89 -11.13
C ALA A 12 4.67 8.73 -12.58
N LEU A 13 3.91 7.97 -13.36
CA LEU A 13 3.99 7.96 -14.80
C LEU A 13 2.95 8.94 -15.34
N VAL A 14 3.40 9.98 -16.04
CA VAL A 14 2.54 11.07 -16.51
C VAL A 14 2.46 11.06 -18.03
N GLU A 15 1.23 11.13 -18.54
CA GLU A 15 0.94 11.28 -19.97
C GLU A 15 -0.44 11.92 -20.15
N ASP A 16 -0.59 12.82 -21.13
CA ASP A 16 -1.85 13.49 -21.48
C ASP A 16 -2.62 14.11 -20.30
N GLY A 17 -1.89 14.69 -19.34
CA GLY A 17 -2.48 15.31 -18.16
C GLY A 17 -3.07 14.33 -17.15
N GLN A 18 -2.68 13.05 -17.22
CA GLN A 18 -3.11 11.99 -16.31
C GLN A 18 -1.91 11.30 -15.68
N ALA A 19 -2.13 10.69 -14.52
CA ALA A 19 -1.10 9.92 -13.81
C ALA A 19 -1.52 8.46 -13.56
N ALA A 20 -0.56 7.56 -13.74
CA ALA A 20 -0.52 6.27 -13.08
C ALA A 20 0.51 6.33 -11.95
N LEU A 21 0.09 6.01 -10.73
CA LEU A 21 0.98 5.93 -9.58
C LEU A 21 1.50 4.50 -9.39
N PHE A 22 2.75 4.37 -8.96
CA PHE A 22 3.35 3.15 -8.49
C PHE A 22 3.65 3.31 -7.01
N ASP A 23 2.94 2.55 -6.19
CA ASP A 23 2.75 2.74 -4.75
C ASP A 23 2.10 4.07 -4.38
N ALA A 24 1.65 4.17 -3.13
CA ALA A 24 0.87 5.30 -2.60
C ALA A 24 1.52 5.99 -1.40
N GLY A 25 2.47 5.34 -0.73
CA GLY A 25 3.03 5.84 0.52
C GLY A 25 2.25 5.39 1.75
N MET A 26 2.74 5.79 2.91
CA MET A 26 2.13 5.53 4.21
C MET A 26 1.06 6.56 4.56
N LEU A 27 -0.08 6.12 5.11
CA LEU A 27 -1.07 7.03 5.68
C LEU A 27 -0.54 7.63 6.99
N MET A 28 -0.14 8.90 6.93
CA MET A 28 0.37 9.68 8.05
C MET A 28 -0.29 11.07 8.03
N PRO A 29 -0.31 11.81 9.16
CA PRO A 29 -0.70 13.21 9.16
C PRO A 29 0.12 13.99 8.13
N GLY A 30 -0.55 14.74 7.24
CA GLY A 30 0.12 15.50 6.17
C GLY A 30 0.43 14.71 4.89
N ALA A 31 0.17 13.39 4.84
CA ALA A 31 0.54 12.57 3.69
C ALA A 31 -0.27 12.92 2.43
N GLY A 32 -1.57 13.20 2.57
CA GLY A 32 -2.44 13.64 1.47
C GLY A 32 -2.03 15.00 0.93
N GLU A 33 -1.77 15.96 1.83
CA GLU A 33 -1.32 17.31 1.50
C GLU A 33 0.04 17.30 0.80
N LYS A 34 0.95 16.41 1.24
CA LYS A 34 2.24 16.21 0.58
C LYS A 34 2.07 15.67 -0.84
N LEU A 35 1.21 14.68 -1.02
CA LEU A 35 0.90 14.13 -2.35
C LEU A 35 0.26 15.18 -3.26
N GLU A 36 -0.71 15.95 -2.76
CA GLU A 36 -1.32 17.07 -3.49
C GLU A 36 -0.29 18.11 -3.92
N ALA A 37 0.64 18.48 -3.03
CA ALA A 37 1.71 19.42 -3.35
C ALA A 37 2.69 18.86 -4.41
N ASP A 38 3.04 17.57 -4.33
CA ASP A 38 3.93 16.92 -5.30
C ASP A 38 3.28 16.84 -6.69
N LEU A 39 2.00 16.48 -6.76
CA LEU A 39 1.24 16.45 -8.01
C LEU A 39 1.11 17.86 -8.60
N ALA A 40 0.81 18.87 -7.78
CA ALA A 40 0.75 20.26 -8.23
C ALA A 40 2.10 20.72 -8.82
N GLY A 41 3.21 20.28 -8.23
CA GLY A 41 4.57 20.56 -8.73
C GLY A 41 4.85 20.02 -10.13
N ILE A 42 4.07 19.04 -10.60
CA ILE A 42 4.13 18.49 -11.96
C ILE A 42 2.90 18.84 -12.80
N GLY A 43 2.09 19.81 -12.37
CA GLY A 43 0.93 20.31 -13.11
C GLY A 43 -0.31 19.41 -13.04
N LEU A 44 -0.40 18.53 -12.05
CA LEU A 44 -1.52 17.61 -11.84
C LEU A 44 -2.21 17.85 -10.50
N SER A 45 -3.38 17.24 -10.35
CA SER A 45 -4.14 17.14 -9.12
C SER A 45 -4.41 15.67 -8.77
N THR A 46 -4.93 15.41 -7.58
CA THR A 46 -5.35 14.06 -7.20
C THR A 46 -6.44 13.51 -8.13
N ALA A 47 -7.31 14.36 -8.69
CA ALA A 47 -8.35 13.96 -9.63
C ALA A 47 -7.81 13.44 -10.98
N ASP A 48 -6.54 13.73 -11.29
CA ASP A 48 -5.88 13.30 -12.53
C ASP A 48 -5.23 11.91 -12.41
N ILE A 49 -5.24 11.32 -11.22
CA ILE A 49 -4.78 9.94 -11.00
C ILE A 49 -5.83 8.98 -11.56
N ARG A 50 -5.42 8.13 -12.51
CA ARG A 50 -6.30 7.14 -13.16
C ARG A 50 -6.05 5.73 -12.67
N ASP A 51 -4.81 5.40 -12.40
CA ASP A 51 -4.38 4.07 -12.01
C ASP A 51 -3.42 4.14 -10.82
N VAL A 52 -3.54 3.19 -9.90
CA VAL A 52 -2.59 2.97 -8.81
C VAL A 52 -2.13 1.52 -8.90
N TYR A 53 -0.85 1.32 -9.15
CA TYR A 53 -0.20 0.02 -9.16
C TYR A 53 0.55 -0.17 -7.85
N LEU A 54 0.11 -1.12 -7.02
CA LEU A 54 0.85 -1.47 -5.80
C LEU A 54 1.87 -2.55 -6.12
N THR A 55 3.12 -2.31 -5.72
CA THR A 55 4.18 -3.32 -5.79
C THR A 55 3.88 -4.48 -4.84
N HIS A 56 3.41 -4.16 -3.63
CA HIS A 56 2.97 -5.07 -2.59
C HIS A 56 2.18 -4.29 -1.51
N THR A 57 1.76 -4.96 -0.44
CA THR A 57 0.77 -4.43 0.52
C THR A 57 1.35 -4.20 1.91
N HIS A 58 2.63 -3.80 2.00
CA HIS A 58 3.14 -3.19 3.23
C HIS A 58 2.59 -1.77 3.40
N THR A 59 2.45 -1.33 4.65
CA THR A 59 1.77 -0.08 5.01
C THR A 59 2.38 1.17 4.39
N ASP A 60 3.68 1.17 4.14
CA ASP A 60 4.40 2.25 3.48
C ASP A 60 4.19 2.30 1.96
N HIS A 61 3.64 1.26 1.35
CA HIS A 61 3.33 1.22 -0.07
C HIS A 61 1.84 1.42 -0.34
N CYS A 62 0.96 0.78 0.45
CA CYS A 62 -0.48 0.80 0.21
C CYS A 62 -1.27 1.73 1.14
N GLY A 63 -0.64 2.32 2.15
CA GLY A 63 -1.33 3.03 3.24
C GLY A 63 -2.21 4.18 2.77
N LEU A 64 -1.72 5.00 1.83
CA LEU A 64 -2.49 6.14 1.32
C LEU A 64 -3.45 5.77 0.17
N ALA A 65 -3.45 4.51 -0.30
CA ALA A 65 -4.15 4.14 -1.52
C ALA A 65 -5.67 4.31 -1.41
N GLY A 66 -6.28 3.97 -0.26
CA GLY A 66 -7.72 4.18 -0.04
C GLY A 66 -8.13 5.65 -0.17
N TRP A 67 -7.36 6.56 0.42
CA TRP A 67 -7.58 8.01 0.29
C TRP A 67 -7.46 8.48 -1.16
N ILE A 68 -6.47 7.95 -1.91
CA ILE A 68 -6.32 8.25 -3.33
C ILE A 68 -7.56 7.79 -4.11
N GLN A 69 -8.06 6.58 -3.86
CA GLN A 69 -9.28 6.07 -4.51
C GLN A 69 -10.48 6.97 -4.23
N GLU A 70 -10.68 7.41 -2.98
CA GLU A 70 -11.76 8.32 -2.60
C GLU A 70 -11.70 9.67 -3.34
N LYS A 71 -10.49 10.21 -3.57
CA LYS A 71 -10.29 11.51 -4.22
C LYS A 71 -10.35 11.47 -5.75
N SER A 72 -10.00 10.34 -6.35
CA SER A 72 -9.73 10.24 -7.79
C SER A 72 -10.60 9.24 -8.54
N ASN A 73 -11.23 8.29 -7.83
CA ASN A 73 -11.79 7.06 -8.40
C ASN A 73 -10.77 6.25 -9.21
N ALA A 74 -9.47 6.36 -8.89
CA ALA A 74 -8.43 5.61 -9.57
C ALA A 74 -8.64 4.10 -9.42
N ARG A 75 -8.31 3.37 -10.49
CA ARG A 75 -8.33 1.91 -10.52
C ARG A 75 -7.09 1.40 -9.81
N LEU A 76 -7.28 0.52 -8.84
CA LEU A 76 -6.18 -0.06 -8.08
C LEU A 76 -5.83 -1.44 -8.64
N HIS A 77 -4.54 -1.67 -8.86
CA HIS A 77 -3.98 -2.89 -9.44
C HIS A 77 -2.90 -3.46 -8.54
N LEU A 78 -2.92 -4.77 -8.33
CA LEU A 78 -1.85 -5.50 -7.63
C LEU A 78 -1.82 -6.96 -8.09
N SER A 79 -0.77 -7.71 -7.75
CA SER A 79 -0.71 -9.14 -8.08
C SER A 79 -1.62 -9.98 -7.18
N ASP A 80 -1.86 -11.24 -7.57
CA ASP A 80 -2.59 -12.18 -6.71
C ASP A 80 -1.86 -12.45 -5.39
N GLU A 81 -0.53 -12.52 -5.41
CA GLU A 81 0.31 -12.71 -4.21
C GLU A 81 0.18 -11.52 -3.25
N ALA A 82 0.19 -10.30 -3.79
CA ALA A 82 -0.04 -9.11 -2.99
C ALA A 82 -1.47 -9.10 -2.40
N ARG A 83 -2.46 -9.65 -3.12
CA ARG A 83 -3.83 -9.74 -2.63
C ARG A 83 -3.93 -10.71 -1.46
N GLN A 84 -3.30 -11.88 -1.58
CA GLN A 84 -3.24 -12.86 -0.51
C GLN A 84 -2.56 -12.30 0.75
N MET A 85 -1.48 -11.52 0.59
CA MET A 85 -0.83 -10.85 1.72
C MET A 85 -1.71 -9.79 2.37
N TYR A 86 -2.42 -8.97 1.58
CA TYR A 86 -3.42 -8.04 2.10
C TYR A 86 -4.52 -8.76 2.88
N ASP A 87 -5.09 -9.83 2.31
CA ASP A 87 -6.16 -10.58 2.95
C ASP A 87 -5.68 -11.22 4.27
N LEU A 88 -4.42 -11.66 4.34
CA LEU A 88 -3.79 -12.14 5.58
C LEU A 88 -3.68 -11.04 6.65
N PHE A 89 -3.28 -9.82 6.27
CA PHE A 89 -3.25 -8.69 7.20
C PHE A 89 -4.64 -8.31 7.70
N GLN A 90 -5.67 -8.44 6.85
CA GLN A 90 -7.06 -8.22 7.25
C GLN A 90 -7.58 -9.33 8.17
N GLN A 91 -7.12 -10.58 8.00
CA GLN A 91 -7.42 -11.74 8.85
C GLN A 91 -6.51 -11.79 10.09
N GLY A 92 -6.51 -10.72 10.88
CA GLY A 92 -5.58 -10.52 11.98
C GLY A 92 -5.49 -11.70 12.98
N GLU A 93 -6.60 -12.39 13.29
CA GLU A 93 -6.61 -13.50 14.25
C GLU A 93 -5.75 -14.70 13.81
N ASP A 94 -5.86 -15.09 12.54
CA ASP A 94 -5.08 -16.21 11.97
C ASP A 94 -3.59 -15.84 11.90
N LEU A 95 -3.29 -14.60 11.52
CA LEU A 95 -1.92 -14.10 11.48
C LEU A 95 -1.30 -14.08 12.88
N ILE A 96 -2.05 -13.63 13.89
CA ILE A 96 -1.62 -13.62 15.30
C ILE A 96 -1.34 -15.04 15.81
N ALA A 97 -2.24 -16.00 15.54
CA ALA A 97 -2.04 -17.38 15.95
C ALA A 97 -0.78 -17.99 15.33
N ARG A 98 -0.56 -17.74 14.03
CA ARG A 98 0.65 -18.17 13.31
C ARG A 98 1.91 -17.49 13.86
N ALA A 99 1.86 -16.18 14.12
CA ALA A 99 2.97 -15.43 14.68
C ALA A 99 3.36 -15.95 16.07
N ARG A 100 2.39 -16.14 16.97
CA ARG A 100 2.63 -16.71 18.31
C ARG A 100 3.34 -18.06 18.22
N LEU A 101 2.80 -18.99 17.41
CA LEU A 101 3.40 -20.31 17.24
C LEU A 101 4.80 -20.25 16.64
N PHE A 102 4.99 -19.45 15.59
CA PHE A 102 6.25 -19.30 14.89
C PHE A 102 7.32 -18.76 15.84
N TYR A 103 7.11 -17.59 16.44
CA TYR A 103 8.13 -16.94 17.25
C TYR A 103 8.45 -17.72 18.54
N ALA A 104 7.43 -18.28 19.22
CA ALA A 104 7.65 -19.08 20.42
C ALA A 104 8.49 -20.34 20.11
N ARG A 105 8.21 -21.05 19.00
CA ARG A 105 8.99 -22.23 18.59
C ARG A 105 10.43 -21.92 18.22
N HIS A 106 10.72 -20.67 17.86
CA HIS A 106 12.06 -20.21 17.53
C HIS A 106 12.75 -19.49 18.70
N GLY A 107 12.21 -19.63 19.92
CA GLY A 107 12.89 -19.24 21.16
C GLY A 107 12.71 -17.78 21.56
N LEU A 108 11.76 -17.04 20.97
CA LEU A 108 11.43 -15.71 21.48
C LEU A 108 10.76 -15.82 22.86
N PRO A 109 11.20 -15.03 23.86
CA PRO A 109 10.51 -14.90 25.13
C PRO A 109 9.05 -14.46 24.95
N ALA A 110 8.15 -14.94 25.81
CA ALA A 110 6.71 -14.63 25.71
C ALA A 110 6.42 -13.13 25.62
N ARG A 111 7.13 -12.28 26.37
CA ARG A 111 6.97 -10.82 26.31
C ARG A 111 7.23 -10.25 24.92
N ASP A 112 8.21 -10.79 24.19
CA ASP A 112 8.62 -10.28 22.89
C ASP A 112 7.65 -10.80 21.82
N VAL A 113 7.08 -12.00 22.01
CA VAL A 113 5.99 -12.52 21.19
C VAL A 113 4.74 -11.65 21.32
N GLU A 114 4.34 -11.27 22.54
CA GLU A 114 3.15 -10.43 22.73
C GLU A 114 3.36 -9.02 22.15
N ALA A 115 4.56 -8.44 22.25
CA ALA A 115 4.88 -7.17 21.58
C ALA A 115 4.71 -7.26 20.04
N ILE A 116 5.07 -8.39 19.43
CA ILE A 116 4.83 -8.62 17.99
C ILE A 116 3.34 -8.73 17.68
N VAL A 117 2.57 -9.38 18.55
CA VAL A 117 1.11 -9.51 18.40
C VAL A 117 0.45 -8.13 18.44
N GLU A 118 0.82 -7.28 19.40
CA GLU A 118 0.33 -5.91 19.49
C GLU A 118 0.59 -5.12 18.19
N GLU A 119 1.80 -5.23 17.63
CA GLU A 119 2.12 -4.57 16.35
C GLU A 119 1.30 -5.12 15.17
N ILE A 120 1.04 -6.43 15.11
CA ILE A 120 0.17 -7.03 14.08
C ILE A 120 -1.27 -6.50 14.20
N GLU A 121 -1.78 -6.38 15.43
CA GLU A 121 -3.12 -5.84 15.69
C GLU A 121 -3.24 -4.38 15.24
N ASP A 122 -2.21 -3.59 15.50
CA ASP A 122 -2.09 -2.18 15.11
C ASP A 122 -2.03 -2.01 13.58
N LEU A 123 -1.24 -2.85 12.90
CA LEU A 123 -1.06 -2.80 11.44
C LEU A 123 -2.38 -2.97 10.69
N ARG A 124 -3.25 -3.85 11.16
CA ARG A 124 -4.60 -4.07 10.59
C ARG A 124 -5.44 -2.78 10.59
N GLY A 125 -5.25 -1.89 11.56
CA GLY A 125 -5.92 -0.59 11.60
C GLY A 125 -5.32 0.46 10.66
N ARG A 126 -4.09 0.24 10.17
CA ARG A 126 -3.33 1.21 9.36
C ARG A 126 -3.39 0.92 7.86
N ILE A 127 -3.77 -0.29 7.45
CA ILE A 127 -4.00 -0.64 6.05
C ILE A 127 -5.46 -0.28 5.71
N PRO A 128 -5.70 0.61 4.73
CA PRO A 128 -7.07 0.97 4.34
C PRO A 128 -7.74 -0.19 3.63
N ARG A 129 -9.08 -0.16 3.58
CA ARG A 129 -9.81 -1.04 2.66
C ARG A 129 -9.46 -0.66 1.22
N LEU A 130 -9.02 -1.64 0.44
CA LEU A 130 -8.68 -1.46 -0.97
C LEU A 130 -9.77 -2.01 -1.88
N ASP A 131 -10.26 -1.20 -2.82
CA ASP A 131 -11.15 -1.67 -3.89
C ASP A 131 -10.30 -2.04 -5.12
N VAL A 132 -10.05 -3.33 -5.30
CA VAL A 132 -9.09 -3.84 -6.27
C VAL A 132 -9.76 -4.03 -7.62
N ALA A 133 -9.34 -3.24 -8.61
CA ALA A 133 -9.89 -3.28 -9.95
C ALA A 133 -9.29 -4.41 -10.81
N THR A 134 -8.03 -4.80 -10.59
CA THR A 134 -7.38 -5.85 -11.40
C THR A 134 -6.31 -6.59 -10.61
N LEU A 135 -6.30 -7.93 -10.76
CA LEU A 135 -5.18 -8.78 -10.37
C LEU A 135 -4.21 -8.93 -11.54
N LEU A 136 -3.00 -8.42 -11.35
CA LEU A 136 -1.92 -8.43 -12.34
C LEU A 136 -1.30 -9.81 -12.46
N ARG A 137 -0.88 -10.18 -13.68
CA ARG A 137 -0.19 -11.45 -13.95
C ARG A 137 1.32 -11.23 -14.15
N ASP A 138 2.11 -12.24 -13.83
CA ASP A 138 3.54 -12.24 -14.14
C ASP A 138 3.77 -11.95 -15.64
N ARG A 139 4.71 -11.03 -15.92
CA ARG A 139 5.06 -10.55 -17.27
C ARG A 139 3.90 -9.98 -18.09
N GLU A 140 2.80 -9.57 -17.45
CA GLU A 140 1.74 -8.82 -18.12
C GLU A 140 2.26 -7.45 -18.60
N THR A 141 1.97 -7.12 -19.85
CA THR A 141 2.23 -5.78 -20.40
C THR A 141 0.98 -4.91 -20.25
N ARG A 142 1.15 -3.73 -19.66
CA ARG A 142 0.07 -2.77 -19.40
C ARG A 142 0.39 -1.46 -20.10
N ARG A 143 -0.59 -0.91 -20.80
CA ARG A 143 -0.45 0.36 -21.51
C ARG A 143 -0.98 1.51 -20.64
N PHE A 144 -0.23 2.60 -20.59
CA PHE A 144 -0.69 3.89 -20.08
C PHE A 144 -0.34 4.95 -21.15
N GLY A 145 -1.37 5.60 -21.71
CA GLY A 145 -1.19 6.46 -22.88
C GLY A 145 -0.52 5.74 -24.05
N SER A 146 0.60 6.27 -24.54
CA SER A 146 1.38 5.68 -25.63
C SER A 146 2.43 4.67 -25.16
N ARG A 147 2.65 4.54 -23.84
CA ARG A 147 3.69 3.69 -23.24
C ARG A 147 3.13 2.31 -22.89
N ALA A 148 3.89 1.25 -23.20
CA ALA A 148 3.58 -0.15 -22.90
C ALA A 148 4.79 -0.84 -22.25
#